data_AF-A0A9E2XGH3-F1
#
_entry.id   AF-A0A9E2XGH3-F1
#
_cell.length_a   1.000
_cell.length_b   1.000
_cell.length_c   1.000
_cell.angle_alpha   90.00
_cell.angle_beta   90.00
_cell.angle_gamma   90.00
#
_symmetry.space_group_name_H-M   'P 1'
#
loop_
_entity.id
_entity.type
_entity.pdbx_description
1 polymer ?
#
loop_
_entity_poly.entity_id
_entity_poly.type
_entity_poly.pdbx_seq_one_letter_code
_entity_poly.pdbx_strand_id
1 'polypeptide(L)'
;MSAPGPNPTGGRLDQIDSAGRSTAYFIGRYNDDVPLLLGSGTFIQCRRLVGVLTCAHVAEAVTSWKTSHEDVLRIPRERRQVSIIALGVGGRGSSFDLQPDALESRLFGSAPWRMEHPDLAFLRLPESAHAHFDSVAIIRNIERHRDFWKARRETAPYDAVVAAVHEWQGPTDDGQTYGSFKARGYTPLGRLSRELRCDHGFDKWVFSVTKGQRSPPPKDFGGTSGGGVWRLRVERDDDRNPGLEPELIGVATMQTRHDRIIVHGPKSIFDILVPAMRQWWPAQTACA
;
A
#
# COMPACT_ATOMS: atom_id res chain seq x y z
N MET A 1 -15.59 13.38 37.15
CA MET A 1 -14.76 13.93 36.06
C MET A 1 -13.91 12.78 35.53
N SER A 2 -14.04 12.42 34.26
CA SER A 2 -13.22 11.34 33.67
C SER A 2 -11.80 11.84 33.47
N ALA A 3 -10.80 11.04 33.85
CA ALA A 3 -9.39 11.40 33.63
C ALA A 3 -9.10 11.55 32.11
N PRO A 4 -8.25 12.50 31.70
CA PRO A 4 -7.78 12.56 30.32
C PRO A 4 -7.07 11.25 29.99
N GLY A 5 -7.44 10.63 28.86
CA GLY A 5 -6.79 9.41 28.39
C GLY A 5 -5.29 9.62 28.12
N PRO A 6 -4.47 8.56 28.19
CA PRO A 6 -3.03 8.67 27.94
C PRO A 6 -2.77 9.29 26.58
N ASN A 7 -1.86 10.27 26.53
CA ASN A 7 -1.52 10.97 25.31
C ASN A 7 -0.70 10.04 24.39
N PRO A 8 -1.24 9.57 23.24
CA PRO A 8 -0.68 8.45 22.50
C PRO A 8 0.61 8.79 21.72
N THR A 9 1.12 10.02 21.85
CA THR A 9 2.26 10.54 21.07
C THR A 9 3.63 10.22 21.66
N GLY A 10 3.71 9.40 22.71
CA GLY A 10 4.97 8.92 23.29
C GLY A 10 5.62 7.77 22.52
N GLY A 11 4.87 7.09 21.65
CA GLY A 11 5.37 5.97 20.85
C GLY A 11 6.47 6.38 19.87
N ARG A 12 7.47 5.51 19.72
CA ARG A 12 8.63 5.71 18.86
C ARG A 12 8.24 5.81 17.37
N LEU A 13 8.45 6.97 16.76
CA LEU A 13 8.09 7.23 15.34
C LEU A 13 8.79 6.28 14.35
N ASP A 14 9.96 5.76 14.72
CA ASP A 14 10.73 4.74 14.00
C ASP A 14 9.98 3.39 13.83
N GLN A 15 8.92 3.14 14.58
CA GLN A 15 8.12 1.91 14.42
C GLN A 15 7.07 2.04 13.31
N ILE A 16 6.51 3.24 13.11
CA ILE A 16 5.68 3.56 11.93
C ILE A 16 6.54 3.57 10.66
N ASP A 17 7.82 3.94 10.76
CA ASP A 17 8.78 3.84 9.65
C ASP A 17 8.86 2.40 9.10
N SER A 18 8.71 1.36 9.95
CA SER A 18 8.69 -0.02 9.46
C SER A 18 7.49 -0.35 8.54
N ALA A 19 6.35 0.32 8.73
CA ALA A 19 5.21 0.22 7.83
C ALA A 19 5.47 1.03 6.55
N GLY A 20 6.03 2.24 6.66
CA GLY A 20 6.47 3.07 5.53
C GLY A 20 7.48 2.36 4.62
N ARG A 21 8.49 1.72 5.19
CA ARG A 21 9.47 0.88 4.48
C ARG A 21 8.87 -0.39 3.85
N SER A 22 7.67 -0.77 4.26
CA SER A 22 6.91 -1.85 3.61
C SER A 22 6.02 -1.32 2.47
N THR A 23 5.90 0.01 2.29
CA THR A 23 5.04 0.62 1.26
C THR A 23 5.80 0.83 -0.05
N ALA A 24 5.13 0.50 -1.14
CA ALA A 24 5.55 0.77 -2.51
C ALA A 24 4.74 1.94 -3.08
N TYR A 25 5.36 2.81 -3.87
CA TYR A 25 4.68 3.78 -4.73
C TYR A 25 4.91 3.46 -6.19
N PHE A 26 3.87 3.57 -7.00
CA PHE A 26 3.92 3.34 -8.44
C PHE A 26 3.92 4.67 -9.17
N ILE A 27 5.05 5.04 -9.78
CA ILE A 27 5.17 6.27 -10.55
C ILE A 27 5.25 5.93 -12.04
N GLY A 28 4.29 6.39 -12.82
CA GLY A 28 4.36 6.36 -14.28
C GLY A 28 5.26 7.49 -14.78
N ARG A 29 6.22 7.16 -15.63
CA ARG A 29 7.13 8.10 -16.31
C ARG A 29 6.99 8.00 -17.82
N TYR A 30 7.23 9.12 -18.50
CA TYR A 30 7.30 9.22 -19.95
C TYR A 30 8.29 10.34 -20.34
N ASN A 31 9.45 9.97 -20.87
CA ASN A 31 10.56 10.91 -21.17
C ASN A 31 10.81 11.91 -20.00
N ASP A 32 10.94 13.20 -20.31
CA ASP A 32 11.11 14.31 -19.37
C ASP A 32 9.80 14.87 -18.79
N ASP A 33 8.64 14.24 -19.06
CA ASP A 33 7.34 14.73 -18.57
C ASP A 33 7.18 14.53 -17.06
N VAL A 34 6.26 15.31 -16.47
CA VAL A 34 5.94 15.27 -15.04
C VAL A 34 5.49 13.86 -14.63
N PRO A 35 6.23 13.19 -13.71
CA PRO A 35 5.87 11.85 -13.24
C PRO A 35 4.50 11.83 -12.53
N LEU A 36 3.71 10.78 -12.79
CA LEU A 36 2.37 10.61 -12.20
C LEU A 36 2.34 9.46 -11.19
N LEU A 37 1.81 9.69 -9.98
CA LEU A 37 1.48 8.59 -9.07
C LEU A 37 0.26 7.82 -9.58
N LEU A 38 0.45 6.53 -9.85
CA LEU A 38 -0.58 5.59 -10.28
C LEU A 38 -1.32 4.95 -9.10
N GLY A 39 -0.67 4.92 -7.94
CA GLY A 39 -1.19 4.39 -6.69
C GLY A 39 -0.07 3.93 -5.76
N SER A 40 -0.47 3.24 -4.71
CA SER A 40 0.40 2.70 -3.66
C SER A 40 0.31 1.16 -3.61
N GLY A 41 1.15 0.55 -2.80
CA GLY A 41 1.18 -0.89 -2.58
C GLY A 41 1.89 -1.25 -1.28
N THR A 42 1.89 -2.53 -0.92
CA THR A 42 2.68 -3.07 0.20
C THR A 42 3.56 -4.24 -0.28
N PHE A 43 4.86 -4.17 -0.03
CA PHE A 43 5.80 -5.27 -0.31
C PHE A 43 5.47 -6.48 0.57
N ILE A 44 5.11 -7.60 -0.05
CA ILE A 44 4.81 -8.85 0.63
C ILE A 44 5.54 -10.03 0.00
N GLN A 45 5.74 -11.07 0.82
CA GLN A 45 6.29 -12.35 0.42
C GLN A 45 5.31 -13.47 0.77
N CYS A 46 5.06 -14.36 -0.20
CA CYS A 46 4.35 -15.62 0.00
C CYS A 46 5.25 -16.75 -0.51
N ARG A 47 5.83 -17.54 0.40
CA ARG A 47 6.89 -18.54 0.08
C ARG A 47 8.06 -17.91 -0.69
N ARG A 48 8.28 -18.28 -1.95
CA ARG A 48 9.33 -17.69 -2.81
C ARG A 48 8.80 -16.57 -3.73
N LEU A 49 7.50 -16.27 -3.69
CA LEU A 49 6.94 -15.13 -4.41
C LEU A 49 7.20 -13.85 -3.63
N VAL A 50 7.94 -12.93 -4.25
CA VAL A 50 8.13 -11.56 -3.79
C VAL A 50 7.37 -10.62 -4.74
N GLY A 51 6.65 -9.66 -4.17
CA GLY A 51 5.85 -8.73 -4.97
C GLY A 51 5.14 -7.68 -4.14
N VAL A 52 4.21 -6.98 -4.78
CA VAL A 52 3.46 -5.88 -4.17
C VAL A 52 1.98 -6.22 -4.15
N LEU A 53 1.41 -6.21 -2.95
CA LEU A 53 -0.04 -6.22 -2.72
C LEU A 53 -0.60 -4.81 -2.97
N THR A 54 -1.61 -4.70 -3.82
CA THR A 54 -2.22 -3.42 -4.20
C THR A 54 -3.69 -3.62 -4.62
N CYS A 55 -4.33 -2.58 -5.14
CA CYS A 55 -5.66 -2.66 -5.75
C CYS A 55 -5.60 -3.18 -7.18
N ALA A 56 -6.70 -3.77 -7.66
CA ALA A 56 -6.76 -4.27 -9.03
C ALA A 56 -6.73 -3.11 -10.05
N HIS A 57 -7.41 -1.99 -9.76
CA HIS A 57 -7.33 -0.81 -10.63
C HIS A 57 -5.93 -0.18 -10.67
N VAL A 58 -5.16 -0.23 -9.57
CA VAL A 58 -3.77 0.25 -9.52
C VAL A 58 -2.86 -0.69 -10.30
N ALA A 59 -3.03 -2.00 -10.12
CA ALA A 59 -2.30 -3.00 -10.89
C ALA A 59 -2.59 -2.87 -12.41
N GLU A 60 -3.85 -2.63 -12.82
CA GLU A 60 -4.18 -2.29 -14.20
C GLU A 60 -3.52 -0.99 -14.65
N ALA A 61 -3.58 0.08 -13.87
CA ALA A 61 -2.93 1.36 -14.21
C ALA A 61 -1.41 1.19 -14.42
N VAL A 62 -0.78 0.34 -13.60
CA VAL A 62 0.65 -0.02 -13.69
C VAL A 62 0.97 -0.87 -14.91
N THR A 63 0.33 -2.04 -15.09
CA THR A 63 0.71 -2.98 -16.16
C THR A 63 0.15 -2.58 -17.51
N SER A 64 -0.99 -1.88 -17.55
CA SER A 64 -1.52 -1.34 -18.81
C SER A 64 -0.81 -0.05 -19.21
N TRP A 65 -0.32 0.76 -18.25
CA TRP A 65 0.14 2.16 -18.33
C TRP A 65 -0.11 2.79 -19.71
N LYS A 66 -1.40 2.92 -20.01
CA LYS A 66 -2.01 3.59 -21.15
C LYS A 66 -2.78 4.75 -20.54
N THR A 67 -2.17 5.92 -20.52
CA THR A 67 -2.86 7.15 -20.12
C THR A 67 -4.14 7.29 -20.93
N SER A 68 -5.25 7.48 -20.24
CA SER A 68 -6.59 7.61 -20.82
C SER A 68 -6.85 8.99 -21.43
N HIS A 69 -5.79 9.68 -21.86
CA HIS A 69 -5.87 10.94 -22.60
C HIS A 69 -5.64 10.63 -24.08
N GLU A 70 -6.54 11.11 -24.93
CA GLU A 70 -6.64 10.72 -26.35
C GLU A 70 -5.37 11.05 -27.17
N ASP A 71 -4.55 11.99 -26.68
CA ASP A 71 -3.27 12.39 -27.27
C ASP A 71 -2.20 11.26 -27.28
N VAL A 72 -2.34 10.22 -26.47
CA VAL A 72 -1.28 9.21 -26.22
C VAL A 72 -1.33 8.00 -27.17
N LEU A 73 -2.26 7.97 -28.13
CA LEU A 73 -2.24 7.01 -29.24
C LEU A 73 -1.01 7.14 -30.15
N ARG A 74 -0.19 8.20 -29.98
CA ARG A 74 1.04 8.45 -30.75
C ARG A 74 2.34 8.02 -30.07
N ILE A 75 2.29 7.51 -28.84
CA ILE A 75 3.50 7.18 -28.06
C ILE A 75 3.83 5.68 -28.14
N PRO A 76 5.00 5.30 -28.70
CA PRO A 76 5.49 3.91 -28.70
C PRO A 76 5.56 3.33 -27.29
N ARG A 77 5.22 2.05 -27.14
CA ARG A 77 5.27 1.36 -25.82
C ARG A 77 6.66 1.37 -25.20
N GLU A 78 7.68 1.30 -26.05
CA GLU A 78 9.12 1.27 -25.70
C GLU A 78 9.61 2.48 -24.87
N ARG A 79 8.86 3.59 -24.84
CA ARG A 79 9.21 4.81 -24.07
C ARG A 79 8.49 4.93 -22.73
N ARG A 80 7.76 3.90 -22.30
CA ARG A 80 7.00 3.91 -21.06
C ARG A 80 7.81 3.25 -19.97
N GLN A 81 7.86 3.86 -18.78
CA GLN A 81 8.52 3.28 -17.62
C GLN A 81 7.60 3.42 -16.41
N VAL A 82 7.64 2.42 -15.53
CA VAL A 82 7.08 2.53 -14.18
C VAL A 82 8.24 2.42 -13.20
N SER A 83 8.36 3.43 -12.34
CA SER A 83 9.22 3.36 -11.17
C SER A 83 8.43 2.77 -10.01
N ILE A 84 8.92 1.69 -9.42
CA ILE A 84 8.46 1.23 -8.11
C ILE A 84 9.40 1.85 -7.07
N ILE A 85 8.86 2.70 -6.20
CA ILE A 85 9.62 3.40 -5.16
C ILE A 85 9.34 2.75 -3.81
N ALA A 86 10.38 2.30 -3.11
CA ALA A 86 10.33 1.95 -1.70
C ALA A 86 10.77 3.16 -0.85
N LEU A 87 10.06 3.45 0.24
CA LEU A 87 10.54 4.43 1.21
C LEU A 87 11.72 3.87 2.00
N GLY A 88 12.85 4.58 2.01
CA GLY A 88 13.99 4.31 2.88
C GLY A 88 14.00 5.18 4.13
N VAL A 89 14.89 4.82 5.06
CA VAL A 89 15.09 5.52 6.34
C VAL A 89 15.42 7.00 6.10
N GLY A 90 14.80 7.89 6.87
CA GLY A 90 14.99 9.34 6.75
C GLY A 90 14.28 9.98 5.54
N GLY A 91 13.29 9.29 4.95
CA GLY A 91 12.43 9.83 3.90
C GLY A 91 13.07 9.88 2.50
N ARG A 92 14.24 9.26 2.31
CA ARG A 92 14.84 9.06 0.99
C ARG A 92 14.25 7.80 0.36
N GLY A 93 13.45 7.96 -0.68
CA GLY A 93 12.97 6.83 -1.48
C GLY A 93 14.09 6.22 -2.33
N SER A 94 14.03 4.92 -2.57
CA SER A 94 14.82 4.26 -3.61
C SER A 94 13.88 3.75 -4.70
N SER A 95 14.20 4.03 -5.96
CA SER A 95 13.39 3.69 -7.12
C SER A 95 14.03 2.58 -7.93
N PHE A 96 13.24 1.57 -8.31
CA PHE A 96 13.57 0.62 -9.35
C PHE A 96 12.71 0.90 -10.58
N ASP A 97 13.35 1.26 -11.69
CA ASP A 97 12.67 1.53 -12.96
C ASP A 97 12.53 0.22 -13.76
N LEU A 98 11.32 -0.06 -14.23
CA LEU A 98 11.01 -1.27 -14.98
C LEU A 98 9.96 -1.02 -16.06
N GLN A 99 9.97 -1.87 -17.09
CA GLN A 99 8.95 -1.86 -18.13
C GLN A 99 7.64 -2.44 -17.59
N PRO A 100 6.47 -1.90 -17.95
CA PRO A 100 5.16 -2.39 -17.48
C PRO A 100 4.90 -3.88 -17.75
N ASP A 101 5.47 -4.43 -18.82
CA ASP A 101 5.33 -5.83 -19.25
C ASP A 101 6.26 -6.81 -18.49
N ALA A 102 7.26 -6.30 -17.77
CA ALA A 102 8.10 -7.08 -16.86
C ALA A 102 7.39 -7.43 -15.53
N LEU A 103 6.21 -6.85 -15.28
CA LEU A 103 5.38 -7.12 -14.11
C LEU A 103 4.26 -8.11 -14.44
N GLU A 104 4.26 -9.26 -13.77
CA GLU A 104 3.14 -10.21 -13.85
C GLU A 104 2.08 -9.84 -12.81
N SER A 105 0.87 -9.46 -13.27
CA SER A 105 -0.26 -9.13 -12.41
C SER A 105 -1.30 -10.24 -12.31
N ARG A 106 -1.90 -10.40 -11.13
CA ARG A 106 -3.13 -11.19 -10.93
C ARG A 106 -4.12 -10.34 -10.14
N LEU A 107 -5.35 -10.30 -10.63
CA LEU A 107 -6.40 -9.39 -10.19
C LEU A 107 -7.59 -10.18 -9.63
N PHE A 108 -8.28 -9.59 -8.66
CA PHE A 108 -9.64 -9.94 -8.30
C PHE A 108 -10.57 -8.79 -8.64
N GLY A 109 -11.64 -9.10 -9.38
CA GLY A 109 -12.57 -8.14 -9.94
C GLY A 109 -12.17 -7.68 -11.33
N SER A 110 -12.97 -6.78 -11.89
CA SER A 110 -12.78 -6.16 -13.20
C SER A 110 -13.41 -4.76 -13.19
N ALA A 111 -12.99 -3.89 -14.11
CA ALA A 111 -13.69 -2.64 -14.35
C ALA A 111 -15.19 -2.87 -14.69
N PRO A 112 -16.11 -1.96 -14.28
CA PRO A 112 -15.88 -0.76 -13.49
C PRO A 112 -15.61 -1.08 -12.01
N TRP A 113 -14.58 -0.43 -11.44
CA TRP A 113 -14.12 -0.62 -10.07
C TRP A 113 -15.09 -0.01 -9.05
N ARG A 114 -16.04 -0.83 -8.58
CA ARG A 114 -17.13 -0.42 -7.68
C ARG A 114 -16.91 -0.83 -6.24
N MET A 115 -17.74 -0.32 -5.33
CA MET A 115 -17.62 -0.61 -3.90
C MET A 115 -17.94 -2.07 -3.60
N GLU A 116 -18.89 -2.65 -4.33
CA GLU A 116 -19.44 -3.99 -4.15
C GLU A 116 -18.50 -5.08 -4.69
N HIS A 117 -17.80 -4.81 -5.80
CA HIS A 117 -16.90 -5.78 -6.43
C HIS A 117 -15.53 -5.82 -5.72
N PRO A 118 -14.79 -6.95 -5.75
CA PRO A 118 -13.40 -6.97 -5.31
C PRO A 118 -12.52 -6.03 -6.14
N ASP A 119 -11.51 -5.46 -5.50
CA ASP A 119 -10.52 -4.55 -6.08
C ASP A 119 -9.17 -4.77 -5.39
N LEU A 120 -8.61 -5.96 -5.64
CA LEU A 120 -7.40 -6.46 -4.97
C LEU A 120 -6.51 -7.16 -5.99
N ALA A 121 -5.21 -6.93 -5.92
CA ALA A 121 -4.25 -7.53 -6.83
C ALA A 121 -2.90 -7.82 -6.17
N PHE A 122 -2.15 -8.70 -6.81
CA PHE A 122 -0.74 -8.92 -6.54
C PHE A 122 0.07 -8.71 -7.82
N LEU A 123 1.07 -7.83 -7.71
CA LEU A 123 2.08 -7.57 -8.74
C LEU A 123 3.34 -8.33 -8.36
N ARG A 124 3.64 -9.41 -9.09
CA ARG A 124 4.89 -10.17 -8.89
C ARG A 124 6.06 -9.35 -9.40
N LEU A 125 7.10 -9.20 -8.58
CA LEU A 125 8.34 -8.52 -8.98
C LEU A 125 9.25 -9.49 -9.76
N PRO A 126 9.90 -9.02 -10.85
CA PRO A 126 10.90 -9.83 -11.55
C PRO A 126 12.10 -10.10 -10.64
N GLU A 127 12.75 -11.25 -10.84
CA GLU A 127 13.86 -11.70 -9.98
C GLU A 127 15.05 -10.72 -9.97
N SER A 128 15.25 -9.98 -11.06
CA SER A 128 16.23 -8.89 -11.15
C SER A 128 15.99 -7.73 -10.18
N ALA A 129 14.75 -7.55 -9.68
CA ALA A 129 14.40 -6.50 -8.72
C ALA A 129 14.50 -6.96 -7.26
N HIS A 130 14.63 -8.27 -6.98
CA HIS A 130 14.57 -8.79 -5.61
C HIS A 130 15.73 -8.26 -4.75
N ALA A 131 16.97 -8.41 -5.21
CA ALA A 131 18.15 -7.93 -4.49
C ALA A 131 18.15 -6.41 -4.22
N HIS A 132 17.52 -5.61 -5.10
CA HIS A 132 17.31 -4.18 -4.85
C HIS A 132 16.34 -3.99 -3.68
N PHE A 133 15.13 -4.54 -3.77
CA PHE A 133 14.10 -4.34 -2.74
C PHE A 133 14.44 -4.97 -1.39
N ASP A 134 15.16 -6.10 -1.36
CA ASP A 134 15.70 -6.70 -0.14
C ASP A 134 16.65 -5.75 0.61
N SER A 135 17.33 -4.85 -0.10
CA SER A 135 18.29 -3.91 0.50
C SER A 135 17.65 -2.60 1.02
N VAL A 136 16.45 -2.23 0.55
CA VAL A 136 15.81 -0.94 0.87
C VAL A 136 14.48 -1.08 1.62
N ALA A 137 13.65 -2.06 1.23
CA ALA A 137 12.29 -2.24 1.73
C ALA A 137 12.22 -3.23 2.92
N ILE A 138 11.05 -3.33 3.54
CA ILE A 138 10.69 -4.40 4.47
C ILE A 138 9.63 -5.25 3.79
N ILE A 139 10.02 -6.43 3.30
CA ILE A 139 9.12 -7.35 2.61
C ILE A 139 8.41 -8.22 3.66
N ARG A 140 7.08 -8.06 3.78
CA ARG A 140 6.30 -8.73 4.84
C ARG A 140 5.92 -10.15 4.43
N ASN A 141 6.39 -11.16 5.18
CA ASN A 141 5.88 -12.53 5.00
C ASN A 141 4.39 -12.60 5.38
N ILE A 142 3.54 -12.80 4.37
CA ILE A 142 2.07 -12.72 4.51
C ILE A 142 1.46 -13.98 5.14
N GLU A 143 2.10 -15.14 4.97
CA GLU A 143 1.65 -16.39 5.60
C GLU A 143 1.86 -16.33 7.12
N ARG A 144 3.03 -15.85 7.56
CA ARG A 144 3.31 -15.62 8.98
C ARG A 144 2.35 -14.58 9.59
N HIS A 145 2.00 -13.52 8.85
CA HIS A 145 0.99 -12.55 9.30
C HIS A 145 -0.40 -13.16 9.45
N ARG A 146 -0.87 -13.98 8.48
CA ARG A 146 -2.16 -14.70 8.61
C ARG A 146 -2.20 -15.53 9.89
N ASP A 147 -1.14 -16.27 10.17
CA ASP A 147 -1.13 -17.23 11.27
C ASP A 147 -1.11 -16.50 12.63
N PHE A 148 -0.42 -15.36 12.72
CA PHE A 148 -0.54 -14.44 13.87
C PHE A 148 -1.93 -13.81 14.01
N TRP A 149 -2.50 -13.31 12.90
CA TRP A 149 -3.84 -12.71 12.88
C TRP A 149 -4.91 -13.68 13.41
N LYS A 150 -4.85 -14.96 13.00
CA LYS A 150 -5.78 -16.01 13.46
C LYS A 150 -5.59 -16.41 14.93
N ALA A 151 -4.37 -16.27 15.46
CA ALA A 151 -4.07 -16.64 16.84
C ALA A 151 -4.46 -15.57 17.88
N ARG A 152 -4.54 -14.29 17.48
CA ARG A 152 -4.64 -13.15 18.40
C ARG A 152 -6.09 -12.63 18.52
N ARG A 153 -6.59 -12.49 19.77
CA ARG A 153 -7.96 -12.00 20.07
C ARG A 153 -8.06 -10.51 20.47
N GLU A 154 -6.93 -9.84 20.65
CA GLU A 154 -6.90 -8.49 21.21
C GLU A 154 -7.22 -7.39 20.19
N THR A 155 -8.08 -6.46 20.58
CA THR A 155 -8.35 -5.24 19.84
C THR A 155 -7.26 -4.20 20.11
N ALA A 156 -6.49 -3.83 19.09
CA ALA A 156 -5.65 -2.64 19.15
C ALA A 156 -6.51 -1.37 19.14
N PRO A 157 -6.06 -0.25 19.75
CA PRO A 157 -6.85 0.98 19.84
C PRO A 157 -6.95 1.76 18.53
N TYR A 158 -5.97 1.60 17.63
CA TYR A 158 -5.80 2.38 16.41
C TYR A 158 -5.44 1.51 15.19
N ASP A 159 -6.00 1.89 14.04
CA ASP A 159 -5.58 1.44 12.73
C ASP A 159 -4.95 2.63 11.98
N ALA A 160 -4.10 2.38 10.98
CA ALA A 160 -3.47 3.40 10.13
C ALA A 160 -3.51 2.96 8.66
N VAL A 161 -3.61 3.90 7.71
CA VAL A 161 -3.26 3.62 6.30
C VAL A 161 -1.83 4.11 6.07
N VAL A 162 -1.01 3.43 5.26
CA VAL A 162 0.30 3.94 4.85
C VAL A 162 0.40 3.86 3.33
N ALA A 163 0.44 5.03 2.70
CA ALA A 163 0.32 5.19 1.25
C ALA A 163 0.88 6.56 0.81
N ALA A 164 1.03 6.80 -0.50
CA ALA A 164 1.27 8.14 -1.03
C ALA A 164 -0.05 8.91 -1.24
N VAL A 165 0.03 10.24 -1.24
CA VAL A 165 -1.09 11.14 -1.54
C VAL A 165 -0.78 11.97 -2.78
N HIS A 166 -1.72 12.04 -3.71
CA HIS A 166 -1.62 12.80 -4.96
C HIS A 166 -1.58 14.31 -4.72
N GLU A 167 -2.45 14.84 -3.85
CA GLU A 167 -2.52 16.29 -3.50
C GLU A 167 -1.19 16.88 -3.01
N TRP A 168 -0.27 16.04 -2.50
CA TRP A 168 0.99 16.49 -1.88
C TRP A 168 2.22 16.29 -2.76
N GLN A 169 2.01 15.90 -4.02
CA GLN A 169 3.06 15.80 -5.04
C GLN A 169 3.37 17.15 -5.67
N GLY A 170 4.54 17.21 -6.29
CA GLY A 170 5.00 18.37 -7.04
C GLY A 170 6.42 18.16 -7.55
N PRO A 171 6.92 19.11 -8.36
CA PRO A 171 8.34 19.21 -8.64
C PRO A 171 9.11 19.38 -7.33
N THR A 172 10.39 18.99 -7.32
CA THR A 172 11.31 19.39 -6.25
C THR A 172 11.76 20.83 -6.50
N ASP A 173 11.74 21.66 -5.44
CA ASP A 173 12.14 23.08 -5.50
C ASP A 173 13.66 23.29 -5.66
N ASP A 174 14.43 22.23 -5.90
CA ASP A 174 15.89 22.22 -5.85
C ASP A 174 16.59 22.71 -7.12
N GLY A 175 15.86 22.83 -8.25
CA GLY A 175 16.30 23.59 -9.43
C GLY A 175 17.61 23.13 -10.10
N GLN A 176 18.13 21.97 -9.73
CA GLN A 176 19.50 21.51 -10.03
C GLN A 176 19.56 20.18 -10.79
N THR A 177 18.44 19.46 -10.97
CA THR A 177 18.44 18.22 -11.76
C THR A 177 17.09 17.97 -12.43
N TYR A 178 17.10 17.77 -13.75
CA TYR A 178 15.95 17.23 -14.46
C TYR A 178 15.67 15.80 -13.96
N GLY A 179 14.43 15.50 -13.57
CA GLY A 179 13.97 14.13 -13.25
C GLY A 179 13.68 13.79 -11.78
N SER A 180 13.89 14.71 -10.83
CA SER A 180 13.53 14.50 -9.40
C SER A 180 12.04 14.73 -9.12
N PHE A 181 11.42 13.83 -8.36
CA PHE A 181 9.99 13.84 -8.06
C PHE A 181 9.72 13.76 -6.56
N LYS A 182 8.83 14.61 -6.04
CA LYS A 182 8.45 14.61 -4.63
C LYS A 182 7.18 13.80 -4.38
N ALA A 183 7.33 12.49 -4.23
CA ALA A 183 6.29 11.67 -3.59
C ALA A 183 6.27 11.93 -2.08
N ARG A 184 5.09 12.21 -1.49
CA ARG A 184 4.92 12.27 -0.03
C ARG A 184 4.07 11.10 0.46
N GLY A 185 4.62 10.36 1.41
CA GLY A 185 3.86 9.41 2.21
C GLY A 185 2.91 10.11 3.17
N TYR A 186 1.79 9.47 3.43
CA TYR A 186 0.81 9.87 4.43
C TYR A 186 0.46 8.67 5.32
N THR A 187 0.30 8.94 6.61
CA THR A 187 -0.10 7.94 7.61
C THR A 187 -1.26 8.47 8.46
N PRO A 188 -2.49 8.51 7.93
CA PRO A 188 -3.66 8.84 8.73
C PRO A 188 -3.90 7.75 9.77
N LEU A 189 -4.03 8.14 11.04
CA LEU A 189 -4.59 7.29 12.07
C LEU A 189 -6.12 7.28 11.97
N GLY A 190 -6.75 6.17 12.31
CA GLY A 190 -8.18 5.98 12.16
C GLY A 190 -8.69 4.74 12.88
N ARG A 191 -9.91 4.35 12.52
CA ARG A 191 -10.57 3.15 13.03
C ARG A 191 -11.40 2.48 11.94
N LEU A 192 -11.25 1.17 11.82
CA LEU A 192 -12.19 0.31 11.10
C LEU A 192 -13.48 0.15 11.90
N SER A 193 -14.63 0.46 11.29
CA SER A 193 -15.87 0.71 12.02
C SER A 193 -17.11 -0.04 11.51
N ARG A 194 -17.07 -0.56 10.28
CA ARG A 194 -18.17 -1.29 9.66
C ARG A 194 -17.65 -2.20 8.55
N GLU A 195 -18.05 -3.46 8.58
CA GLU A 195 -17.94 -4.37 7.44
C GLU A 195 -19.04 -4.04 6.41
N LEU A 196 -18.65 -4.04 5.14
CA LEU A 196 -19.47 -3.86 3.96
C LEU A 196 -19.50 -5.18 3.19
N ARG A 197 -20.65 -5.48 2.58
CA ARG A 197 -20.74 -6.63 1.67
C ARG A 197 -19.86 -6.37 0.45
N CYS A 198 -19.07 -7.37 0.11
CA CYS A 198 -18.32 -7.43 -1.14
C CYS A 198 -18.61 -8.78 -1.80
N ASP A 199 -18.63 -8.82 -3.13
CA ASP A 199 -18.94 -10.02 -3.90
C ASP A 199 -17.92 -11.14 -3.67
N HIS A 200 -18.27 -12.37 -4.06
CA HIS A 200 -17.40 -13.54 -4.00
C HIS A 200 -16.78 -13.84 -2.62
N GLY A 201 -17.41 -13.36 -1.55
CA GLY A 201 -17.02 -13.64 -0.16
C GLY A 201 -15.90 -12.74 0.37
N PHE A 202 -15.44 -11.74 -0.39
CA PHE A 202 -14.51 -10.72 0.10
C PHE A 202 -15.12 -9.91 1.25
N ASP A 203 -14.26 -9.31 2.07
CA ASP A 203 -14.63 -8.33 3.08
C ASP A 203 -14.14 -6.94 2.69
N LYS A 204 -15.01 -5.94 2.89
CA LYS A 204 -14.63 -4.53 2.80
C LYS A 204 -14.99 -3.82 4.08
N TRP A 205 -14.20 -2.82 4.47
CA TRP A 205 -14.37 -2.09 5.72
C TRP A 205 -14.32 -0.58 5.50
N VAL A 206 -15.00 0.18 6.35
CA VAL A 206 -14.89 1.64 6.38
C VAL A 206 -13.81 2.05 7.39
N PHE A 207 -12.68 2.55 6.87
CA PHE A 207 -11.67 3.26 7.63
C PHE A 207 -12.08 4.72 7.78
N SER A 208 -12.35 5.15 9.02
CA SER A 208 -12.65 6.56 9.33
C SER A 208 -11.38 7.25 9.83
N VAL A 209 -10.95 8.30 9.13
CA VAL A 209 -9.75 9.07 9.44
C VAL A 209 -9.98 9.94 10.67
N THR A 210 -9.08 9.85 11.66
CA THR A 210 -9.10 10.71 12.84
C THR A 210 -8.52 12.07 12.47
N LYS A 211 -9.31 13.14 12.59
CA LYS A 211 -8.87 14.50 12.30
C LYS A 211 -7.94 15.00 13.42
N GLY A 212 -6.63 15.00 13.17
CA GLY A 212 -5.63 15.57 14.07
C GLY A 212 -5.63 17.10 14.00
N GLN A 213 -5.49 17.77 15.14
CA GLN A 213 -5.43 19.25 15.19
C GLN A 213 -4.16 19.83 14.53
N ARG A 214 -3.06 19.06 14.47
CA ARG A 214 -1.74 19.52 13.98
C ARG A 214 -1.42 19.14 12.53
N SER A 215 -2.20 18.23 11.94
CA SER A 215 -2.02 17.78 10.56
C SER A 215 -3.41 17.48 10.01
N PRO A 216 -4.02 18.42 9.28
CA PRO A 216 -5.30 18.17 8.62
C PRO A 216 -5.10 17.08 7.55
N PRO A 217 -6.10 16.21 7.33
CA PRO A 217 -6.07 15.30 6.20
C PRO A 217 -6.04 16.07 4.88
N PRO A 218 -5.56 15.45 3.79
CA PRO A 218 -5.75 15.99 2.45
C PRO A 218 -7.25 16.11 2.15
N LYS A 219 -7.60 16.97 1.21
CA LYS A 219 -8.97 17.06 0.66
C LYS A 219 -9.28 15.80 -0.15
N ASP A 220 -8.28 15.32 -0.89
CA ASP A 220 -8.34 14.14 -1.75
C ASP A 220 -7.32 13.08 -1.33
N PHE A 221 -7.79 11.85 -1.16
CA PHE A 221 -6.99 10.66 -0.83
C PHE A 221 -6.55 9.91 -2.09
N GLY A 222 -6.66 10.50 -3.27
CA GLY A 222 -6.11 9.99 -4.53
C GLY A 222 -4.66 9.57 -4.37
N GLY A 223 -4.30 8.44 -4.98
CA GLY A 223 -2.99 7.81 -4.81
C GLY A 223 -2.85 6.88 -3.60
N THR A 224 -3.75 6.96 -2.60
CA THR A 224 -3.69 6.06 -1.43
C THR A 224 -4.16 4.64 -1.74
N SER A 225 -4.88 4.45 -2.85
CA SER A 225 -5.30 3.14 -3.38
C SER A 225 -4.14 2.16 -3.45
N GLY A 226 -4.36 0.94 -2.97
CA GLY A 226 -3.36 -0.12 -2.83
C GLY A 226 -2.46 0.00 -1.60
N GLY A 227 -2.46 1.12 -0.88
CA GLY A 227 -1.68 1.30 0.35
C GLY A 227 -2.13 0.36 1.47
N GLY A 228 -1.18 -0.10 2.28
CA GLY A 228 -1.46 -1.03 3.37
C GLY A 228 -2.26 -0.39 4.50
N VAL A 229 -3.21 -1.14 5.06
CA VAL A 229 -3.89 -0.81 6.32
C VAL A 229 -3.23 -1.61 7.43
N TRP A 230 -2.75 -0.90 8.45
CA TRP A 230 -1.93 -1.43 9.53
C TRP A 230 -2.65 -1.28 10.86
N ARG A 231 -2.67 -2.33 11.65
CA ARG A 231 -3.10 -2.30 13.04
C ARG A 231 -1.90 -1.97 13.91
N LEU A 232 -1.97 -0.89 14.69
CA LEU A 232 -0.87 -0.46 15.54
C LEU A 232 -1.03 -1.09 16.93
N ARG A 233 -0.35 -2.22 17.18
CA ARG A 233 -0.38 -2.91 18.47
C ARG A 233 0.60 -2.27 19.43
N VAL A 234 0.21 -2.15 20.70
CA VAL A 234 1.06 -1.67 21.79
C VAL A 234 1.71 -2.89 22.46
N GLU A 235 3.02 -3.06 22.29
CA GLU A 235 3.83 -4.06 22.98
C GLU A 235 3.93 -3.71 24.47
N ARG A 236 3.63 -4.67 25.35
CA ARG A 236 3.55 -4.46 26.81
C ARG A 236 4.87 -4.71 27.57
N ASP A 237 5.99 -4.86 26.87
CA ASP A 237 7.26 -5.27 27.50
C ASP A 237 7.98 -4.16 28.29
N ASP A 238 7.60 -2.89 28.14
CA ASP A 238 8.09 -1.79 28.99
C ASP A 238 7.00 -0.72 29.23
N ASP A 239 6.58 -0.55 30.49
CA ASP A 239 5.62 0.48 30.93
C ASP A 239 6.07 1.91 30.60
N ARG A 240 7.37 2.14 30.34
CA ARG A 240 7.94 3.47 30.11
C ARG A 240 7.98 3.89 28.65
N ASN A 241 8.03 2.94 27.72
CA ASN A 241 8.11 3.22 26.29
C ASN A 241 7.60 2.01 25.48
N PRO A 242 6.29 1.76 25.47
CA PRO A 242 5.74 0.58 24.80
C PRO A 242 5.94 0.67 23.29
N GLY A 243 6.44 -0.42 22.71
CA GLY A 243 6.66 -0.51 21.27
C GLY A 243 5.34 -0.50 20.49
N LEU A 244 5.38 0.00 19.26
CA LEU A 244 4.32 -0.19 18.27
C LEU A 244 4.73 -1.30 17.28
N GLU A 245 4.00 -2.42 17.28
CA GLU A 245 4.10 -3.46 16.24
C GLU A 245 3.02 -3.19 15.17
N PRO A 246 3.36 -2.71 13.96
CA PRO A 246 2.39 -2.54 12.88
C PRO A 246 2.13 -3.89 12.17
N GLU A 247 0.91 -4.37 12.32
CA GLU A 247 0.40 -5.61 11.70
C GLU A 247 -0.42 -5.28 10.46
N LEU A 248 -0.05 -5.80 9.27
CA LEU A 248 -0.81 -5.57 8.04
C LEU A 248 -2.16 -6.31 8.12
N ILE A 249 -3.28 -5.57 8.02
CA ILE A 249 -4.65 -6.10 8.15
C ILE A 249 -5.56 -5.76 6.97
N GLY A 250 -5.13 -4.96 6.01
CA GLY A 250 -5.99 -4.51 4.91
C GLY A 250 -5.26 -3.79 3.78
N VAL A 251 -6.01 -3.41 2.75
CA VAL A 251 -5.56 -2.61 1.61
C VAL A 251 -6.56 -1.49 1.35
N ALA A 252 -6.13 -0.23 1.33
CA ALA A 252 -6.98 0.91 1.00
C ALA A 252 -7.39 0.87 -0.48
N THR A 253 -8.68 1.05 -0.82
CA THR A 253 -9.19 0.92 -2.20
C THR A 253 -9.73 2.21 -2.79
N MET A 254 -10.65 2.90 -2.10
CA MET A 254 -11.31 4.10 -2.64
C MET A 254 -11.77 5.06 -1.57
N GLN A 255 -11.68 6.36 -1.84
CA GLN A 255 -12.29 7.39 -1.03
C GLN A 255 -13.80 7.44 -1.29
N THR A 256 -14.61 7.55 -0.23
CA THR A 256 -16.08 7.76 -0.36
C THR A 256 -16.56 9.08 0.22
N ARG A 257 -15.80 9.66 1.15
CA ARG A 257 -16.00 11.02 1.72
C ARG A 257 -14.65 11.61 2.11
N HIS A 258 -14.62 12.90 2.47
CA HIS A 258 -13.40 13.62 2.86
C HIS A 258 -12.65 13.02 4.08
N ASP A 259 -13.27 12.09 4.80
CA ASP A 259 -12.67 11.40 5.97
C ASP A 259 -12.89 9.88 5.97
N ARG A 260 -13.25 9.27 4.82
CA ARG A 260 -13.57 7.84 4.72
C ARG A 260 -12.93 7.17 3.51
N ILE A 261 -12.17 6.13 3.82
CA ILE A 261 -11.54 5.23 2.86
C ILE A 261 -12.21 3.86 3.00
N ILE A 262 -12.62 3.27 1.89
CA ILE A 262 -13.01 1.86 1.82
C ILE A 262 -11.74 1.04 1.70
N VAL A 263 -11.65 -0.05 2.46
CA VAL A 263 -10.48 -0.92 2.47
C VAL A 263 -10.91 -2.38 2.30
N HIS A 264 -10.11 -3.19 1.61
CA HIS A 264 -10.18 -4.65 1.77
C HIS A 264 -9.65 -5.05 3.15
N GLY A 265 -10.29 -6.01 3.79
CA GLY A 265 -9.94 -6.45 5.14
C GLY A 265 -9.12 -7.75 5.21
N PRO A 266 -8.96 -8.30 6.42
CA PRO A 266 -8.14 -9.47 6.67
C PRO A 266 -8.59 -10.71 5.92
N LYS A 267 -9.91 -10.90 5.72
CA LYS A 267 -10.45 -12.08 5.03
C LYS A 267 -10.06 -12.07 3.54
N SER A 268 -10.19 -10.91 2.89
CA SER A 268 -9.81 -10.69 1.50
C SER A 268 -8.33 -11.03 1.25
N ILE A 269 -7.45 -10.62 2.16
CA ILE A 269 -6.01 -10.85 2.06
C ILE A 269 -5.67 -12.30 2.43
N PHE A 270 -6.03 -12.73 3.62
CA PHE A 270 -5.47 -13.94 4.22
C PHE A 270 -6.20 -15.23 3.85
N ASP A 271 -7.52 -15.16 3.65
CA ASP A 271 -8.37 -16.32 3.38
C ASP A 271 -8.71 -16.48 1.88
N ILE A 272 -8.55 -15.42 1.07
CA ILE A 272 -8.84 -15.45 -0.37
C ILE A 272 -7.55 -15.24 -1.20
N LEU A 273 -6.85 -14.11 -1.05
CA LEU A 273 -5.66 -13.83 -1.85
C LEU A 273 -4.51 -14.81 -1.60
N VAL A 274 -4.13 -15.08 -0.34
CA VAL A 274 -3.00 -15.98 -0.05
C VAL A 274 -3.19 -17.39 -0.63
N PRO A 275 -4.36 -18.05 -0.53
CA PRO A 275 -4.62 -19.30 -1.26
C PRO A 275 -4.54 -19.16 -2.78
N ALA A 276 -5.11 -18.10 -3.37
CA ALA A 276 -5.08 -17.89 -4.82
C ALA A 276 -3.67 -17.65 -5.37
N MET A 277 -2.80 -16.92 -4.65
CA MET A 277 -1.38 -16.76 -5.01
C MET A 277 -0.67 -18.11 -5.18
N ARG A 278 -1.02 -19.11 -4.36
CA ARG A 278 -0.46 -20.48 -4.48
C ARG A 278 -0.98 -21.23 -5.70
N GLN A 279 -2.22 -20.95 -6.11
CA GLN A 279 -2.81 -21.53 -7.31
C GLN A 279 -2.30 -20.87 -8.61
N TRP A 280 -2.06 -19.56 -8.58
CA TRP A 280 -1.52 -18.81 -9.73
C TRP A 280 -0.05 -19.14 -10.01
N TRP A 281 0.74 -19.43 -8.98
CA TRP A 281 2.18 -19.72 -9.10
C TRP A 281 2.59 -20.96 -8.28
N PRO A 282 2.16 -22.17 -8.70
CA PRO A 282 2.38 -23.39 -7.92
C PRO A 282 3.86 -23.76 -7.79
N ALA A 283 4.69 -23.51 -8.81
CA ALA A 283 6.12 -23.85 -8.76
C ALA A 283 6.90 -23.00 -7.73
N GLN A 284 6.56 -21.72 -7.60
CA GLN A 284 7.18 -20.79 -6.64
C GLN A 284 6.56 -20.91 -5.23
N THR A 285 5.49 -21.69 -5.08
CA THR A 285 4.77 -21.91 -3.81
C THR A 285 4.68 -23.37 -3.37
N ALA A 286 5.33 -24.30 -4.09
CA ALA A 286 5.65 -25.61 -3.55
C ALA A 286 6.51 -25.42 -2.28
N CYS A 287 6.24 -26.20 -1.23
CA CYS A 287 7.22 -26.32 -0.15
C CYS A 287 8.45 -27.05 -0.69
N ALA A 288 9.63 -26.56 -0.34
CA ALA A 288 10.81 -27.42 -0.19
C ALA A 288 10.70 -28.16 1.15
#